data_AF-A0A9C7PKD1-F1
#
_entry.id   AF-A0A9C7PKD1-F1
#
_cell.length_a   1.000
_cell.length_b   1.000
_cell.length_c   1.000
_cell.angle_alpha   90.00
_cell.angle_beta   90.00
_cell.angle_gamma   90.00
#
_symmetry.space_group_name_H-M   'P 1'
#
loop_
_entity.id
_entity.type
_entity.pdbx_description
1 polymer ?
#
loop_
_entity_poly.entity_id
_entity_poly.type
_entity_poly.pdbx_seq_one_letter_code
_entity_poly.pdbx_strand_id
1 'polypeptide(L)' 'MIQPGGSMRDEEVIAAANEAGMAMVFTGMRHFRH' A
#
# COMPACT_ATOMS: atom_id res chain seq x y z
N MET A 1 -7.33 1.82 2.60
CA MET A 1 -6.03 2.49 2.44
C MET A 1 -5.72 2.65 0.96
N ILE A 2 -5.12 3.76 0.55
CA ILE A 2 -4.63 3.96 -0.82
C ILE A 2 -3.12 4.19 -0.74
N GLN A 3 -2.34 3.38 -1.46
CA GLN A 3 -0.87 3.47 -1.50
C GLN A 3 -0.37 3.37 -2.94
N PRO A 4 0.80 3.95 -3.28
CA PRO A 4 1.38 3.81 -4.61
C PRO A 4 1.83 2.39 -4.94
N GLY A 5 2.28 1.64 -3.93
CA GLY A 5 2.99 0.38 -4.12
C GLY A 5 4.40 0.58 -4.69
N GLY A 6 4.98 -0.52 -5.18
CA GLY A 6 6.33 -0.56 -5.73
C GLY A 6 7.42 -0.68 -4.65
N SER A 7 7.09 -1.19 -3.46
CA SER A 7 8.05 -1.53 -2.42
C SER A 7 8.39 -3.01 -2.48
N MET A 8 9.65 -3.38 -2.20
CA MET A 8 10.01 -4.79 -1.96
C MET A 8 9.25 -5.41 -0.79
N ARG A 9 8.69 -4.57 0.10
CA ARG A 9 7.92 -4.99 1.28
C ARG A 9 6.41 -4.81 1.12
N ASP A 10 5.90 -4.67 -0.10
CA ASP A 10 4.45 -4.54 -0.30
C ASP A 10 3.70 -5.79 0.21
N GLU A 11 4.30 -6.98 0.15
CA GLU A 11 3.70 -8.22 0.67
C GLU A 11 3.42 -8.15 2.18
N GLU A 12 4.36 -7.65 2.98
CA GLU A 12 4.19 -7.49 4.43
C GLU A 12 3.06 -6.49 4.75
N VAL A 13 2.97 -5.40 3.98
CA VAL A 13 1.94 -4.36 4.18
C VAL A 13 0.56 -4.88 3.78
N ILE A 14 0.47 -5.66 2.69
CA ILE A 14 -0.78 -6.34 2.28
C ILE A 14 -1.25 -7.29 3.37
N ALA A 15 -0.35 -8.11 3.92
CA ALA A 15 -0.68 -9.04 4.98
C ALA A 15 -1.26 -8.32 6.22
N ALA A 16 -0.62 -7.23 6.66
CA ALA A 16 -1.11 -6.43 7.77
C ALA A 16 -2.48 -5.79 7.49
N ALA A 17 -2.70 -5.29 6.26
CA ALA A 17 -4.00 -4.72 5.87
C ALA A 17 -5.11 -5.79 5.87
N ASN A 18 -4.81 -7.00 5.40
CA ASN A 18 -5.74 -8.13 5.41
C ASN A 18 -6.08 -8.59 6.82
N GLU A 19 -5.09 -8.70 7.71
CA GLU A 19 -5.31 -9.04 9.12
C GLU A 19 -6.19 -8.00 9.83
N ALA A 20 -6.00 -6.73 9.50
CA ALA A 20 -6.83 -5.64 9.99
C ALA A 20 -8.22 -5.54 9.32
N GLY A 21 -8.54 -6.42 8.35
CA GLY A 21 -9.80 -6.39 7.61
C GLY A 21 -9.99 -5.13 6.76
N MET A 22 -8.90 -4.48 6.35
CA MET A 22 -8.93 -3.22 5.63
C MET A 22 -8.87 -3.44 4.11
N ALA A 23 -9.76 -2.78 3.37
CA ALA A 23 -9.62 -2.69 1.92
C ALA A 23 -8.41 -1.80 1.54
N MET A 24 -7.54 -2.31 0.67
CA MET A 24 -6.37 -1.59 0.17
C MET A 24 -6.34 -1.55 -1.36
N VAL A 25 -5.95 -0.41 -1.93
CA VAL A 25 -5.86 -0.19 -3.39
C VAL A 25 -4.52 0.44 -3.75
N PHE A 26 -3.90 -0.05 -4.83
CA PHE A 26 -2.66 0.48 -5.39
C PHE A 26 -2.93 1.54 -6.48
N THR A 27 -2.24 2.69 -6.42
CA THR A 27 -2.35 3.76 -7.44
C THR A 27 -1.24 3.73 -8.48
N GLY A 28 -0.11 3.09 -8.19
CA GLY A 28 1.07 3.09 -9.06
C GLY A 28 1.78 4.44 -9.21
N MET A 29 1.30 5.51 -8.53
CA MET A 29 1.87 6.87 -8.64
C MET A 29 2.12 7.50 -7.28
N ARG A 30 3.31 8.09 -7.11
CA ARG A 30 3.72 8.81 -5.90
C ARG A 30 3.59 10.31 -6.12
N HIS A 31 2.91 11.00 -5.21
CA HIS A 31 2.82 12.46 -5.20
C HIS A 31 3.75 13.02 -4.13
N PHE A 32 5.03 13.19 -4.47
CA PHE A 32 5.98 13.87 -3.59
C PHE A 32 5.85 15.38 -3.75
N ARG A 33 5.82 16.08 -2.62
CA ARG A 33 5.95 17.53 -2.54
C ARG A 33 7.03 17.83 -1.50
N HIS A 34 8.04 18.58 -1.91
CA HIS A 34 9.21 18.93 -1.12
C HIS A 34 8.92 20.15 -0.24
#